data_AF-B1WQN3-F1
#
_entry.id   AF-B1WQN3-F1
#
_cell.length_a   1.000
_cell.length_b   1.000
_cell.length_c   1.000
_cell.angle_alpha   90.00
_cell.angle_beta   90.00
_cell.angle_gamma   90.00
#
_symmetry.space_group_name_H-M   'P 1'
#
loop_
_entity.id
_entity.type
_entity.pdbx_description
1 polymer ?
#
loop_
_entity_poly.entity_id
_entity_poly.type
_entity_poly.pdbx_seq_one_letter_code
_entity_poly.pdbx_strand_id
1 'polypeptide(L)' 'MLLPMKEVIKHLKVSEIPNVIAQLGLSPDQEVNLTIEETSDDLLSIMDKIGEKAQAKGLTKEKFQELLADES' A
#
# COMPACT_ATOMS: atom_id res chain seq x y z
N MET A 1 28.16 9.21 13.92
CA MET A 1 27.08 9.98 13.28
C MET A 1 25.85 9.10 13.29
N LEU A 2 24.76 9.53 13.93
CA LEU A 2 23.48 8.83 13.90
C LEU A 2 22.67 9.37 12.71
N LEU A 3 22.21 8.49 11.83
CA LEU A 3 21.29 8.87 10.75
C LEU A 3 19.93 9.26 11.36
N PRO A 4 19.23 10.27 10.82
CA PRO A 4 17.91 10.64 11.30
C PRO A 4 16.92 9.50 11.08
N MET A 5 16.12 9.20 12.10
CA MET A 5 15.10 8.16 12.06
C MET A 5 13.93 8.61 11.16
N LYS A 6 13.59 7.80 10.15
CA LYS A 6 12.45 8.04 9.24
C LYS A 6 11.27 7.17 9.66
N GLU A 7 10.16 7.79 10.04
CA GLU A 7 8.89 7.13 10.29
C GLU A 7 8.04 7.14 9.00
N VAL A 8 7.48 6.00 8.61
CA VAL A 8 6.68 5.86 7.39
C VAL A 8 5.21 5.65 7.76
N ILE A 9 4.37 6.63 7.43
CA ILE A 9 2.93 6.58 7.71
C ILE A 9 2.18 6.23 6.41
N LYS A 10 1.48 5.09 6.40
CA LYS A 10 0.69 4.61 5.24
C LYS A 10 -0.81 4.71 5.52
N HIS A 11 -1.60 4.99 4.48
CA HIS A 11 -3.08 5.04 4.53
C HIS A 11 -3.66 6.05 5.53
N LEU A 12 -3.03 7.23 5.66
CA LEU A 12 -3.50 8.29 6.53
C LEU A 12 -4.25 9.36 5.73
N LYS A 13 -5.44 9.78 6.20
CA LYS A 13 -6.10 10.96 5.62
C LYS A 13 -5.41 12.23 6.11
N VAL A 14 -5.35 13.26 5.26
CA VAL A 14 -4.75 14.56 5.63
C VAL A 14 -5.40 15.15 6.90
N SER A 15 -6.70 14.94 7.08
CA SER A 15 -7.45 15.36 8.27
C SER A 15 -6.99 14.70 9.58
N GLU A 16 -6.35 13.53 9.51
CA GLU A 16 -5.93 12.74 10.66
C GLU A 16 -4.47 13.02 11.06
N ILE A 17 -3.71 13.77 10.25
CA ILE A 17 -2.32 14.15 10.50
C ILE A 17 -2.11 14.80 11.87
N PRO A 18 -2.92 15.79 12.31
CA PRO A 18 -2.72 16.41 13.63
C PRO A 18 -2.84 15.42 14.79
N ASN A 19 -3.74 14.44 14.66
CA ASN A 19 -3.94 13.41 15.67
C ASN A 19 -2.77 12.43 15.73
N VAL A 20 -2.18 12.08 14.57
CA VAL A 20 -1.00 11.22 14.51
C VAL A 20 0.24 11.92 15.07
N ILE A 21 0.44 13.21 14.76
CA ILE A 21 1.52 14.02 15.36
C ILE A 21 1.43 13.97 16.89
N ALA A 22 0.22 14.15 17.45
CA ALA A 22 -0.02 14.04 18.89
C ALA A 22 0.26 12.63 19.45
N GLN A 23 -0.14 11.57 18.75
CA GLN A 23 0.13 10.17 19.16
C GLN A 23 1.61 9.80 19.13
N LEU A 24 2.37 10.41 18.22
CA LEU A 24 3.83 10.25 18.14
C LEU A 24 4.57 11.02 19.24
N GLY A 25 3.84 11.74 20.12
CA GLY A 25 4.43 12.54 21.18
C GLY A 25 5.16 13.79 20.67
N LEU A 26 4.95 14.15 19.41
CA LEU A 26 5.48 15.38 18.83
C LEU A 26 4.62 16.54 19.28
N SER A 27 5.26 17.68 19.58
CA SER A 27 4.52 18.87 19.99
C SER A 27 3.74 19.43 18.80
N PRO A 28 2.51 19.95 19.00
CA PRO A 28 1.73 20.54 17.91
C PRO A 28 2.39 21.78 17.29
N ASP A 29 3.30 22.43 18.03
CA ASP A 29 4.08 23.59 17.58
C ASP A 29 5.38 23.19 16.86
N GLN A 30 5.63 21.89 16.70
CA GLN A 30 6.83 21.37 16.06
C GLN A 30 6.64 21.36 14.53
N GLU A 31 7.61 21.92 13.82
CA GLU A 31 7.58 21.94 12.36
C GLU A 31 7.91 20.53 11.82
N VAL A 32 6.90 19.84 11.28
CA VAL A 32 7.06 18.49 10.72
C VAL A 32 7.15 18.58 9.19
N ASN A 33 8.27 18.14 8.64
CA ASN A 33 8.42 17.99 7.18
C ASN A 33 7.81 16.65 6.76
N LEU A 34 6.72 16.70 6.01
CA LEU A 34 6.07 15.51 5.45
C LEU A 34 6.48 15.35 3.98
N THR A 35 7.12 14.22 3.67
CA THR A 35 7.42 13.83 2.29
C THR A 35 6.37 12.83 1.82
N ILE A 36 5.62 13.18 0.79
CA ILE A 36 4.75 12.22 0.10
C ILE A 36 5.60 11.50 -0.92
N GLU A 37 5.92 10.23 -0.64
CA GLU A 37 6.60 9.36 -1.59
C GLU A 37 5.56 8.66 -2.46
N GLU A 38 5.70 8.77 -3.77
CA GLU A 38 4.93 7.96 -4.71
C GLU A 38 5.32 6.50 -4.49
N THR A 39 4.39 5.70 -3.95
CA THR A 39 4.51 4.25 -4.02
C THR A 39 4.06 3.84 -5.41
N SER A 40 4.95 3.95 -6.39
CA SER A 40 4.79 3.26 -7.66
C SER A 40 4.94 1.76 -7.37
N ASP A 41 3.83 1.12 -7.00
CA ASP A 41 3.76 -0.33 -7.00
C ASP A 41 4.13 -0.77 -8.44
N ASP A 42 5.20 -1.53 -8.56
CA ASP A 42 5.64 -2.09 -9.85
C ASP A 42 4.47 -2.89 -10.46
N LEU A 43 4.28 -2.78 -11.78
CA LEU A 43 3.19 -3.47 -12.49
C LEU A 43 3.17 -4.98 -12.17
N LEU A 44 4.34 -5.60 -11.97
CA LEU A 44 4.45 -7.00 -11.55
C LEU A 44 3.86 -7.23 -10.15
N SER A 45 4.14 -6.31 -9.21
CA SER A 45 3.56 -6.38 -7.85
C SER A 45 2.04 -6.20 -7.86
N ILE A 46 1.50 -5.42 -8.80
CA ILE A 46 0.05 -5.27 -9.01
C ILE A 46 -0.53 -6.57 -9.59
N MET A 47 0.13 -7.16 -10.58
CA MET A 47 -0.28 -8.44 -11.18
C MET A 47 -0.26 -9.58 -10.16
N ASP A 48 0.75 -9.66 -9.31
CA ASP A 48 0.84 -10.66 -8.24
C ASP A 48 -0.32 -10.53 -7.26
N LYS A 49 -0.63 -9.29 -6.80
CA LYS A 49 -1.80 -9.02 -5.93
C LYS A 49 -3.12 -9.41 -6.60
N ILE A 50 -3.26 -9.21 -7.90
CA ILE A 50 -4.44 -9.62 -8.67
C ILE A 50 -4.51 -11.15 -8.76
N GLY A 51 -3.38 -11.81 -9.05
CA GLY A 51 -3.27 -13.26 -9.12
C GLY A 51 -3.64 -13.94 -7.80
N GLU A 52 -3.13 -13.45 -6.67
CA GLU A 52 -3.48 -13.96 -5.34
C GLU A 52 -4.98 -13.79 -5.04
N LYS A 53 -5.55 -12.61 -5.34
CA LYS A 53 -6.99 -12.36 -5.16
C LYS A 53 -7.84 -13.26 -6.05
N ALA A 54 -7.40 -13.54 -7.28
CA ALA A 54 -8.10 -14.42 -8.19
C ALA A 54 -8.07 -15.88 -7.71
N GLN A 55 -6.90 -16.37 -7.26
CA GLN A 55 -6.76 -17.70 -6.66
C GLN A 55 -7.62 -17.83 -5.40
N ALA A 56 -7.63 -16.83 -4.52
CA ALA A 56 -8.46 -16.82 -3.31
C ALA A 56 -9.96 -16.84 -3.62
N LYS A 57 -10.38 -16.36 -4.80
CA LYS A 57 -11.76 -16.41 -5.30
C LYS A 57 -12.09 -17.68 -6.08
N GLY A 58 -11.20 -18.67 -6.08
CA GLY A 58 -11.43 -19.98 -6.70
C GLY A 58 -10.98 -20.08 -8.16
N LEU A 59 -10.13 -19.17 -8.63
CA LEU A 59 -9.45 -19.33 -9.92
C LEU A 59 -8.38 -20.43 -9.79
N THR A 60 -8.81 -21.68 -9.89
CA THR A 60 -7.90 -22.83 -10.01
C THR A 60 -7.35 -22.92 -11.43
N LYS A 61 -6.24 -23.65 -11.63
CA LYS A 61 -5.68 -23.89 -12.98
C LYS A 61 -6.73 -24.45 -13.96
N GLU A 62 -7.62 -25.31 -13.47
CA GLU A 62 -8.71 -25.88 -14.27
C GLU A 62 -9.74 -24.81 -14.64
N LYS A 63 -10.17 -23.99 -13.67
CA LYS A 63 -11.10 -22.87 -13.90
C LYS A 63 -10.53 -21.83 -14.87
N PHE A 64 -9.23 -21.59 -14.80
CA PHE A 64 -8.53 -20.69 -15.70
C PHE A 64 -8.46 -21.25 -17.14
N GLN A 65 -8.20 -22.56 -17.30
CA GLN A 65 -8.22 -23.19 -18.61
C GLN A 65 -9.62 -23.24 -19.22
N GLU A 66 -10.67 -23.45 -18.42
CA GLU A 66 -12.06 -23.33 -18.88
C GLU A 66 -12.36 -21.92 -19.39
N LEU A 67 -11.99 -20.88 -18.66
CA LEU A 67 -12.24 -19.48 -19.05
C LEU A 67 -11.48 -19.06 -20.31
N LEU A 68 -10.27 -19.61 -20.53
CA LEU A 68 -9.49 -19.35 -21.75
C LEU A 68 -10.01 -20.13 -22.96
N ALA A 69 -10.71 -21.24 -22.76
CA ALA A 69 -11.28 -22.05 -23.83
C ALA A 69 -12.61 -21.48 -24.37
N ASP A 70 -13.26 -20.58 -23.62
CA ASP A 70 -14.53 -19.94 -23.99
C ASP A 70 -14.34 -18.70 -24.93
N GLU A 71 -13.09 -18.26 -25.17
CA GLU A 71 -12.78 -17.16 -26.11
C GLU A 71 -12.50 -17.65 -27.55
N SER A 72 -13.20 -18.70 -28.03
CA SER A 72 -13.12 -19.19 -29.42
C SER A 72 -14.44 -19.10 -30.18
#